data_AF-A0A2W4BHK8-F1
#
_entry.id   AF-A0A2W4BHK8-F1
#
_cell.length_a   1.000
_cell.length_b   1.000
_cell.length_c   1.000
_cell.angle_alpha   90.00
_cell.angle_beta   90.00
_cell.angle_gamma   90.00
#
_symmetry.space_group_name_H-M   'P 1'
#
loop_
_entity.id
_entity.type
_entity.pdbx_description
1 polymer ?
#
loop_
_entity_poly.entity_id
_entity_poly.type
_entity_poly.pdbx_seq_one_letter_code
_entity_poly.pdbx_strand_id
1 'polypeptide(L)'
;MRSVHDYEITEYSMNFRTKKLTIEATLDDNSKKIIFTDVLAYEFSDEIPYSTILDIDKIDIQNFFKNNKELLESKKNSGWPVIYQTMEELEQKIQKEEVNYYILFSSYGMTGWILAQDITVKNN
;
A
#
# COMPACT_ATOMS: atom_id res chain seq x y z
N MET A 1 1.30 2.56 12.42
CA MET A 1 2.19 3.75 12.51
C MET A 1 1.48 4.97 13.09
N ARG A 2 1.50 5.14 14.42
CA ARG A 2 0.84 6.27 15.11
C ARG A 2 1.30 7.68 14.70
N SER A 3 2.48 7.83 14.11
CA SER A 3 3.02 9.14 13.77
C SER A 3 2.25 9.87 12.68
N VAL A 4 1.35 9.21 11.95
CA VAL A 4 0.54 9.80 10.87
C VAL A 4 -0.96 9.76 11.17
N HIS A 5 -1.34 9.38 12.39
CA HIS A 5 -2.73 9.39 12.83
C HIS A 5 -3.33 10.80 12.72
N ASP A 6 -4.56 10.89 12.25
CA ASP A 6 -5.33 12.13 12.00
C ASP A 6 -4.76 13.04 10.89
N TYR A 7 -3.69 12.64 10.19
CA TYR A 7 -3.24 13.40 9.03
C TYR A 7 -4.22 13.21 7.86
N GLU A 8 -4.59 14.32 7.23
CA GLU A 8 -5.39 14.35 6.02
C GLU A 8 -4.50 14.09 4.81
N ILE A 9 -4.86 13.14 3.95
CA ILE A 9 -4.19 12.85 2.68
C ILE A 9 -4.55 13.94 1.67
N THR A 10 -3.54 14.70 1.24
CA THR A 10 -3.70 15.78 0.26
C THR A 10 -3.34 15.33 -1.16
N GLU A 11 -2.40 14.40 -1.28
CA GLU A 11 -1.96 13.85 -2.56
C GLU A 11 -1.43 12.43 -2.38
N TYR A 12 -1.59 11.59 -3.40
CA TYR A 12 -0.71 10.44 -3.56
C TYR A 12 -0.24 10.31 -5.01
N SER A 13 0.97 9.77 -5.19
CA SER A 13 1.53 9.50 -6.52
C SER A 13 2.34 8.21 -6.54
N MET A 14 2.32 7.52 -7.68
CA MET A 14 3.13 6.33 -7.93
C MET A 14 4.13 6.60 -9.07
N ASN A 15 5.42 6.49 -8.76
CA ASN A 15 6.48 6.56 -9.75
C ASN A 15 6.89 5.14 -10.17
N PHE A 16 6.44 4.69 -11.34
CA PHE A 16 6.76 3.36 -11.86
C PHE A 16 8.25 3.17 -12.23
N ARG A 17 9.00 4.24 -12.49
CA ARG A 17 10.43 4.14 -12.81
C ARG A 17 11.26 3.86 -11.57
N THR A 18 10.94 4.50 -10.46
CA THR A 18 11.65 4.33 -9.18
C THR A 18 10.94 3.37 -8.23
N LYS A 19 9.77 2.86 -8.62
CA LYS A 19 8.88 2.01 -7.82
C LYS A 19 8.54 2.64 -6.46
N LYS A 20 8.27 3.95 -6.45
CA LYS A 20 7.96 4.69 -5.21
C LYS A 20 6.53 5.17 -5.20
N LEU A 21 5.77 4.75 -4.19
CA LEU A 21 4.48 5.32 -3.86
C LEU A 21 4.68 6.35 -2.75
N THR A 22 4.16 7.54 -2.97
CA THR A 22 4.29 8.67 -2.06
C THR A 22 2.91 9.15 -1.69
N ILE A 23 2.65 9.31 -0.39
CA ILE A 23 1.45 9.96 0.14
C ILE A 23 1.91 11.23 0.86
N GLU A 24 1.35 12.37 0.45
CA GLU A 24 1.49 13.63 1.16
C GLU A 24 0.28 13.80 2.06
N ALA A 25 0.54 14.15 3.33
CA ALA A 25 -0.51 14.30 4.30
C ALA A 25 -0.22 15.46 5.25
N THR A 26 -1.27 16.15 5.72
CA THR A 26 -1.15 17.35 6.56
C THR A 26 -2.01 17.27 7.81
N LEU A 27 -1.53 17.84 8.90
CA LEU A 27 -2.27 18.06 10.14
C LEU A 27 -1.91 19.45 10.68
N ASP A 28 -2.89 20.36 10.65
CA ASP A 28 -2.69 21.79 10.88
C ASP A 28 -1.54 22.33 9.99
N ASP A 29 -0.52 22.94 10.59
CA ASP A 29 0.66 23.47 9.89
C ASP A 29 1.76 22.40 9.64
N ASN A 30 1.52 21.13 10.02
CA ASN A 30 2.51 20.07 9.87
C ASN A 30 2.25 19.23 8.63
N SER A 31 3.28 19.10 7.79
CA SER A 31 3.24 18.26 6.59
C SER A 31 4.13 17.03 6.74
N LYS A 32 3.63 15.88 6.30
CA LYS A 32 4.36 14.61 6.26
C LYS A 32 4.30 13.98 4.89
N LYS A 33 5.39 13.26 4.59
CA LYS A 33 5.56 12.46 3.40
C LYS A 33 5.76 11.01 3.81
N ILE A 34 4.80 10.15 3.45
CA ILE A 34 4.86 8.70 3.65
C ILE A 34 5.32 8.11 2.32
N ILE A 35 6.46 7.41 2.34
CA ILE A 35 7.11 6.92 1.13
C ILE A 35 7.25 5.40 1.25
N PHE A 36 6.62 4.68 0.34
CA PHE A 36 6.83 3.26 0.14
C PHE A 36 7.85 3.06 -0.97
N THR A 37 8.86 2.23 -0.74
CA THR A 37 9.92 1.94 -1.72
C THR A 37 9.83 0.52 -2.24
N ASP A 38 10.24 0.35 -3.50
CA ASP A 38 10.18 -0.92 -4.21
C ASP A 38 8.78 -1.54 -4.16
N VAL A 39 7.79 -0.72 -4.49
CA VAL A 39 6.37 -1.10 -4.54
C VAL A 39 6.15 -2.10 -5.67
N LEU A 40 5.59 -3.25 -5.32
CA LEU A 40 5.20 -4.31 -6.26
C LEU A 40 3.78 -4.10 -6.78
N ALA A 41 2.83 -3.87 -5.87
CA ALA A 41 1.43 -3.65 -6.17
C ALA A 41 0.75 -2.91 -5.01
N TYR A 42 -0.36 -2.26 -5.30
CA TYR A 42 -1.20 -1.63 -4.29
C TYR A 42 -2.64 -1.59 -4.82
N GLU A 43 -3.58 -1.41 -3.90
CA GLU A 43 -4.96 -1.11 -4.21
C GLU A 43 -5.51 -0.21 -3.12
N PHE A 44 -6.16 0.87 -3.55
CA PHE A 44 -6.93 1.76 -2.70
C PHE A 44 -8.41 1.67 -3.07
N SER A 45 -9.25 1.99 -2.10
CA SER A 45 -10.67 2.24 -2.29
C SER A 45 -11.06 3.53 -1.58
N ASP A 46 -12.20 4.07 -2.00
CA ASP A 46 -12.83 5.23 -1.37
C ASP A 46 -11.94 6.48 -1.39
N GLU A 47 -11.15 6.65 -2.46
CA GLU A 47 -10.31 7.83 -2.67
C GLU A 47 -11.17 9.08 -2.85
N ILE A 48 -11.26 9.89 -1.79
CA ILE A 48 -12.00 11.15 -1.77
C ILE A 48 -11.17 12.26 -1.09
N PRO A 49 -11.48 13.55 -1.35
CA PRO A 49 -10.90 14.64 -0.58
C PRO A 49 -11.17 14.48 0.93
N TYR A 50 -10.28 15.04 1.75
CA TYR A 50 -10.36 14.99 3.21
C TYR A 50 -10.15 13.61 3.83
N SER A 51 -9.61 12.65 3.06
CA SER A 51 -9.30 11.31 3.55
C SER A 51 -8.35 11.38 4.74
N THR A 52 -8.73 10.84 5.89
CA THR A 52 -7.99 10.98 7.14
C THR A 52 -7.41 9.64 7.59
N ILE A 53 -6.10 9.60 7.81
CA ILE A 53 -5.38 8.39 8.18
C ILE A 53 -5.75 7.99 9.61
N LEU A 54 -6.25 6.77 9.77
CA LEU A 54 -6.42 6.13 11.08
C LEU A 54 -5.13 5.44 11.50
N ASP A 55 -4.59 4.54 10.67
CA ASP A 55 -3.30 3.92 10.93
C ASP A 55 -2.69 3.33 9.66
N ILE A 56 -1.38 3.05 9.71
CA ILE A 56 -0.67 2.25 8.69
C ILE A 56 0.03 1.09 9.37
N ASP A 57 -0.43 -0.12 9.13
CA ASP A 57 0.09 -1.32 9.78
C ASP A 57 0.78 -2.25 8.81
N LYS A 58 1.91 -2.80 9.26
CA LYS A 58 2.56 -3.93 8.60
C LYS A 58 1.92 -5.22 9.09
N ILE A 59 1.25 -5.92 8.21
CA ILE A 59 0.55 -7.17 8.48
C ILE A 59 1.36 -8.34 7.91
N ASP A 60 1.17 -9.53 8.47
CA ASP A 60 1.74 -10.76 7.92
C ASP A 60 1.33 -10.92 6.45
N ILE A 61 2.31 -11.16 5.59
CA ILE A 61 2.13 -11.37 4.14
C ILE A 61 1.18 -12.52 3.83
N GLN A 62 1.02 -13.51 4.72
CA GLN A 62 0.03 -14.57 4.54
C GLN A 62 -1.41 -14.04 4.50
N ASN A 63 -1.69 -12.94 5.21
CA ASN A 63 -2.99 -12.29 5.15
C ASN A 63 -3.23 -11.61 3.80
N PHE A 64 -2.19 -11.21 3.05
CA PHE A 64 -2.37 -10.69 1.69
C PHE A 64 -3.05 -11.72 0.80
N PHE A 65 -2.52 -12.95 0.74
CA PHE A 65 -3.09 -14.02 -0.09
C PHE A 65 -4.49 -14.42 0.33
N LYS A 66 -4.73 -14.48 1.65
CA LYS A 66 -6.04 -14.80 2.20
C LYS A 66 -7.08 -13.73 1.86
N ASN A 67 -6.75 -12.47 2.09
CA ASN A 67 -7.69 -11.35 1.96
C ASN A 67 -7.93 -10.95 0.50
N ASN A 68 -6.94 -11.17 -0.38
CA ASN A 68 -6.99 -10.75 -1.78
C ASN A 68 -7.17 -11.92 -2.75
N LYS A 69 -7.62 -13.09 -2.29
CA LYS A 69 -7.73 -14.29 -3.14
C LYS A 69 -8.58 -14.06 -4.39
N GLU A 70 -9.79 -13.53 -4.23
CA GLU A 70 -10.71 -13.27 -5.35
C GLU A 70 -10.13 -12.25 -6.34
N LEU A 71 -9.46 -11.23 -5.82
CA LEU A 71 -8.77 -10.23 -6.62
C LEU A 71 -7.62 -10.84 -7.44
N LEU A 72 -6.80 -11.67 -6.80
CA LEU A 72 -5.68 -12.36 -7.45
C LEU A 72 -6.17 -13.29 -8.55
N GLU A 73 -7.24 -14.06 -8.29
CA GLU A 73 -7.85 -14.95 -9.28
C GLU A 73 -8.43 -14.18 -10.46
N SER A 74 -9.15 -13.08 -10.21
CA SER A 74 -9.76 -12.26 -11.27
C SER A 74 -8.73 -11.54 -12.15
N LYS A 75 -7.59 -11.13 -11.58
CA LYS A 75 -6.50 -10.43 -12.29
C LYS A 75 -5.38 -11.37 -12.78
N LYS A 76 -5.47 -12.69 -12.56
CA LYS A 76 -4.44 -13.67 -12.94
C LYS A 76 -3.95 -13.52 -14.37
N ASN A 77 -4.88 -13.38 -15.32
CA ASN A 77 -4.56 -13.32 -16.75
C ASN A 77 -4.13 -11.93 -17.23
N SER A 78 -4.12 -10.92 -16.35
CA SER A 78 -3.62 -9.57 -16.68
C SER A 78 -2.14 -9.39 -16.35
N GLY A 79 -1.46 -10.42 -15.86
CA GLY A 79 -0.06 -10.36 -15.43
C GLY A 79 0.15 -9.61 -14.12
N TRP A 80 -0.92 -9.33 -13.36
CA TRP A 80 -0.88 -8.63 -12.09
C TRP A 80 -1.03 -9.62 -10.91
N PRO A 81 -0.37 -9.39 -9.76
CA PRO A 81 0.69 -8.38 -9.55
C PRO A 81 2.02 -8.80 -10.19
N VAL A 82 2.16 -10.09 -10.49
CA VAL A 82 3.22 -10.69 -11.32
C VAL A 82 2.59 -11.80 -12.16
N ILE A 83 3.29 -12.29 -13.19
CA ILE A 83 2.82 -13.44 -13.97
C ILE A 83 3.05 -14.72 -13.16
N TYR A 84 2.02 -15.57 -13.01
CA TYR A 84 2.09 -16.87 -12.33
C TYR A 84 1.07 -17.87 -12.90
N GLN A 85 1.30 -19.16 -12.69
CA GLN A 85 0.39 -20.25 -13.10
C GLN A 85 -0.43 -20.78 -11.93
N THR A 86 0.13 -20.83 -10.73
CA THR A 86 -0.54 -21.31 -9.51
C THR A 86 -0.39 -20.32 -8.37
N MET A 87 -1.31 -20.35 -7.40
CA MET A 87 -1.21 -19.51 -6.20
C MET A 87 0.06 -19.79 -5.40
N GLU A 88 0.49 -21.05 -5.33
CA GLU A 88 1.75 -21.44 -4.69
C GLU A 88 2.96 -20.80 -5.39
N GLU A 89 2.97 -20.73 -6.72
CA GLU A 89 4.03 -20.04 -7.46
C GLU A 89 4.04 -18.53 -7.17
N LEU A 90 2.86 -17.91 -7.11
CA LEU A 90 2.72 -16.51 -6.73
C LEU A 90 3.26 -16.25 -5.32
N GLU A 91 2.88 -17.07 -4.35
CA GLU A 91 3.35 -16.99 -2.97
C GLU A 91 4.87 -17.07 -2.89
N GLN A 92 5.48 -18.05 -3.57
CA GLN A 92 6.93 -18.20 -3.62
C GLN A 92 7.63 -17.01 -4.28
N LYS A 93 7.05 -16.43 -5.34
CA LYS A 93 7.60 -15.24 -6.01
C LYS A 93 7.59 -14.03 -5.09
N ILE A 94 6.45 -13.75 -4.47
CA ILE A 94 6.31 -12.63 -3.53
C ILE A 94 7.23 -12.80 -2.32
N GLN A 95 7.35 -14.01 -1.76
CA GLN A 95 8.27 -14.28 -0.65
C GLN A 95 9.74 -14.05 -1.00
N LYS A 96 10.14 -14.27 -2.26
CA LYS A 96 11.52 -14.01 -2.74
C LYS A 96 11.82 -12.53 -2.95
N GLU A 97 10.81 -11.70 -3.16
CA GLU A 97 10.98 -10.26 -3.41
C GLU A 97 11.17 -9.45 -2.11
N GLU A 98 11.18 -10.11 -0.93
CA GLU A 98 11.31 -9.46 0.38
C GLU A 98 10.29 -8.33 0.62
N VAL A 99 9.13 -8.41 -0.03
CA VAL A 99 8.07 -7.41 0.10
C VAL A 99 7.24 -7.61 1.36
N ASN A 100 6.79 -6.50 1.92
CA ASN A 100 5.95 -6.42 3.09
C ASN A 100 4.53 -6.01 2.70
N TYR A 101 3.54 -6.47 3.48
CA TYR A 101 2.14 -6.12 3.30
C TYR A 101 1.74 -5.04 4.28
N TYR A 102 1.47 -3.84 3.76
CA TYR A 102 1.00 -2.70 4.53
C TYR A 102 -0.47 -2.47 4.28
N ILE A 103 -1.23 -2.16 5.33
CA ILE A 103 -2.62 -1.71 5.23
C ILE A 103 -2.68 -0.26 5.69
N LEU A 104 -3.19 0.61 4.83
CA LEU A 104 -3.60 1.96 5.15
C LEU A 104 -5.06 1.91 5.58
N PHE A 105 -5.30 2.14 6.86
CA PHE A 105 -6.63 2.35 7.40
C PHE A 105 -6.91 3.84 7.47
N SER A 106 -8.07 4.24 6.98
CA SER A 106 -8.57 5.60 7.13
C SER A 106 -9.80 5.63 8.00
N SER A 107 -9.91 6.66 8.86
CA SER A 107 -11.12 6.93 9.64
C SER A 107 -12.20 7.54 8.75
N TYR A 108 -11.79 8.11 7.62
CA TYR A 108 -12.65 8.64 6.56
C TYR A 108 -11.93 8.57 5.22
N GLY A 109 -12.61 8.09 4.17
CA GLY A 109 -12.09 8.06 2.80
C GLY A 109 -11.05 6.96 2.54
N MET A 110 -9.95 7.32 1.88
CA MET A 110 -9.01 6.44 1.21
C MET A 110 -8.43 5.35 2.12
N THR A 111 -8.87 4.12 1.95
CA THR A 111 -8.32 2.94 2.65
C THR A 111 -7.71 1.99 1.62
N GLY A 112 -6.86 1.06 2.04
CA GLY A 112 -6.37 0.03 1.14
C GLY A 112 -5.07 -0.60 1.60
N TRP A 113 -4.33 -1.15 0.65
CA TRP A 113 -3.11 -1.88 0.95
C TRP A 113 -2.00 -1.66 -0.08
N ILE A 114 -0.77 -1.87 0.37
CA ILE A 114 0.46 -1.71 -0.41
C ILE A 114 1.37 -2.91 -0.16
N LEU A 115 1.87 -3.52 -1.24
CA LEU A 115 3.01 -4.43 -1.21
C LEU A 115 4.28 -3.66 -1.57
N ALA A 116 5.18 -3.50 -0.61
CA ALA A 116 6.41 -2.73 -0.78
C ALA A 116 7.54 -3.27 0.10
N GLN A 117 8.79 -3.02 -0.28
CA GLN A 117 9.92 -3.46 0.53
C GLN A 117 10.01 -2.67 1.85
N ASP A 118 9.84 -1.34 1.82
CA ASP A 118 9.96 -0.51 3.01
C ASP A 118 8.99 0.67 3.00
N ILE A 119 8.79 1.25 4.19
CA ILE A 119 8.01 2.47 4.44
C ILE A 119 8.85 3.46 5.25
N THR A 120 8.93 4.71 4.80
CA THR A 120 9.56 5.80 5.55
C THR A 120 8.59 6.97 5.68
N VAL A 121 8.54 7.56 6.87
CA VAL A 121 7.80 8.81 7.13
C VAL A 121 8.79 9.93 7.41
N LYS A 122 8.63 11.06 6.70
CA LYS A 122 9.46 12.26 6.83
C LYS A 122 8.58 13.48 6.99
N ASN A 123 9.09 14.51 7.66
CA ASN A 123 8.48 15.83 7.59
C ASN A 123 8.77 16.43 6.21
N ASN A 124 7.79 17.14 5.66
CA ASN A 124 7.96 17.91 4.42
C ASN A 124 8.47 19.33 4.74
#